data_AF-A0A5C4Y6R1-F1
#
_entry.id   AF-A0A5C4Y6R1-F1
#
_cell.length_a   1.000
_cell.length_b   1.000
_cell.length_c   1.000
_cell.angle_alpha   90.00
_cell.angle_beta   90.00
_cell.angle_gamma   90.00
#
_symmetry.space_group_name_H-M   'P 1'
#
loop_
_entity.id
_entity.type
_entity.pdbx_description
1 polymer ?
#
loop_
_entity_poly.entity_id
_entity_poly.type
_entity_poly.pdbx_seq_one_letter_code
_entity_poly.pdbx_strand_id
1 'polypeptide(L)'
;MRKFMAFGDVHADFETLWAALRAASCVDGSFMPTPPVQAGLFQVVIIGDLVHPKNEGEYARLIGLPRFRVHDPDHLLLAARQQAAQLERLRAYQAAAPHAIHILLGNHDDAVLNGSYTLGTSGGLVHLEFDPERGGVLLPEHLRGWISQFPRELRVGAVQFAHVSPLPAHTHYDDLFYGDRSTKHWFRDTPEYVAMAGLEFGVYGHTQIEDGILLDEDHRFAMIDALHAREYLEMMIDESGTSALQAVRAVPF
;
A
#
# COMPACT_ATOMS: atom_id res chain seq x y z
N MET A 1 2.83 16.97 -18.15
CA MET A 1 3.29 16.96 -16.75
C MET A 1 2.12 16.76 -15.78
N ARG A 2 2.24 15.80 -14.86
CA ARG A 2 1.26 15.49 -13.81
C ARG A 2 1.98 15.34 -12.46
N LYS A 3 1.25 15.58 -11.38
CA LYS A 3 1.76 15.40 -10.01
C LYS A 3 1.28 14.07 -9.46
N PHE A 4 2.19 13.28 -8.90
CA PHE A 4 1.88 11.99 -8.26
C PHE A 4 2.13 12.09 -6.75
N MET A 5 1.24 11.49 -5.99
CA MET A 5 1.31 11.34 -4.53
C MET A 5 1.24 9.86 -4.23
N ALA A 6 2.37 9.29 -3.79
CA ALA A 6 2.47 7.88 -3.48
C ALA A 6 2.51 7.66 -1.96
N PHE A 7 1.69 6.72 -1.51
CA PHE A 7 1.50 6.36 -0.11
C PHE A 7 1.86 4.89 0.06
N GLY A 8 2.65 4.58 1.09
CA GLY A 8 3.08 3.22 1.39
C GLY A 8 1.97 2.35 1.97
N ASP A 9 2.39 1.20 2.48
CA ASP A 9 1.54 0.15 3.03
C ASP A 9 0.66 0.69 4.16
N VAL A 10 -0.64 0.34 4.12
CA VAL A 10 -1.64 0.93 4.99
C VAL A 10 -1.82 0.12 6.28
N HIS A 11 -1.79 -1.20 6.19
CA HIS A 11 -1.98 -2.15 7.29
C HIS A 11 -3.14 -1.77 8.22
N ALA A 12 -4.30 -1.49 7.64
CA ALA A 12 -5.49 -1.01 8.33
C ALA A 12 -5.35 0.31 9.14
N ASP A 13 -4.23 1.04 9.04
CA ASP A 13 -4.06 2.38 9.59
C ASP A 13 -4.68 3.46 8.67
N PHE A 14 -5.97 3.29 8.39
CA PHE A 14 -6.72 4.19 7.52
C PHE A 14 -6.78 5.62 8.08
N GLU A 15 -6.71 5.80 9.41
CA GLU A 15 -6.64 7.12 10.03
C GLU A 15 -5.44 7.91 9.50
N THR A 16 -4.25 7.30 9.53
CA THR A 16 -3.02 7.93 9.04
C THR A 16 -3.06 8.11 7.52
N LEU A 17 -3.57 7.12 6.77
CA LEU A 17 -3.76 7.26 5.32
C LEU A 17 -4.65 8.48 4.98
N TRP A 18 -5.81 8.62 5.63
CA TRP A 18 -6.71 9.74 5.39
C TRP A 18 -6.10 11.07 5.80
N ALA A 19 -5.29 11.11 6.86
CA ALA A 19 -4.52 12.29 7.24
C ALA A 19 -3.49 12.66 6.16
N ALA A 20 -2.76 11.68 5.62
CA ALA A 20 -1.79 11.86 4.55
C ALA A 20 -2.45 12.41 3.28
N LEU A 21 -3.55 11.78 2.84
CA LEU A 21 -4.33 12.22 1.68
C LEU A 21 -4.85 13.65 1.86
N ARG A 22 -5.25 14.03 3.08
CA ARG A 22 -5.71 15.40 3.38
C ARG A 22 -4.56 16.40 3.30
N ALA A 23 -3.41 16.09 3.89
CA ALA A 23 -2.23 16.93 3.84
C ALA A 23 -1.70 17.11 2.40
N ALA A 24 -1.77 16.05 1.59
CA ALA A 24 -1.43 16.07 0.17
C ALA A 24 -2.46 16.80 -0.71
N SER A 25 -3.56 17.32 -0.14
CA SER A 25 -4.69 17.92 -0.86
C SER A 25 -5.35 16.98 -1.87
N CYS A 26 -5.32 15.67 -1.60
CA CYS A 26 -5.93 14.62 -2.41
C CYS A 26 -7.37 14.29 -1.99
N VAL A 27 -7.79 14.73 -0.79
CA VAL A 27 -9.13 14.48 -0.26
C VAL A 27 -9.73 15.73 0.40
N ASP A 28 -11.04 15.91 0.29
CA ASP A 28 -11.80 17.01 0.88
C ASP A 28 -12.32 16.71 2.31
N GLY A 29 -13.16 17.59 2.85
CA GLY A 29 -13.79 17.41 4.16
C GLY A 29 -14.74 16.20 4.26
N SER A 30 -15.25 15.71 3.13
CA SER A 30 -16.20 14.61 3.02
C SER A 30 -15.51 13.28 2.68
N PHE A 31 -14.18 13.22 2.72
CA PHE A 31 -13.39 12.07 2.28
C PHE A 31 -13.54 11.76 0.78
N MET A 32 -13.84 12.77 -0.05
CA MET A 32 -13.95 12.65 -1.51
C MET A 32 -12.75 13.28 -2.23
N PRO A 33 -12.42 12.84 -3.46
CA PRO A 33 -11.31 13.41 -4.21
C PRO A 33 -11.50 14.92 -4.45
N THR A 34 -10.43 15.69 -4.25
CA THR A 34 -10.43 17.13 -4.53
C THR A 34 -10.52 17.42 -6.03
N PRO A 35 -10.90 18.64 -6.46
CA PRO A 35 -10.99 18.97 -7.89
C PRO A 35 -9.71 18.67 -8.71
N PRO A 36 -8.48 18.90 -8.20
CA PRO A 36 -7.27 18.50 -8.93
C PRO A 36 -7.14 16.99 -9.17
N VAL A 37 -7.58 16.15 -8.22
CA VAL A 37 -7.60 14.69 -8.38
C VAL A 37 -8.69 14.28 -9.38
N GLN A 38 -9.89 14.85 -9.26
CA GLN A 38 -10.98 14.60 -10.22
C GLN A 38 -10.60 14.98 -11.66
N ALA A 39 -9.85 16.08 -11.83
CA ALA A 39 -9.34 16.52 -13.13
C ALA A 39 -8.14 15.69 -13.64
N GLY A 40 -7.59 14.77 -12.83
CA GLY A 40 -6.41 13.97 -13.16
C GLY A 40 -5.09 14.74 -13.17
N LEU A 41 -5.08 15.98 -12.63
CA LEU A 41 -3.86 16.77 -12.47
C LEU A 41 -2.99 16.20 -11.36
N PHE A 42 -3.64 15.72 -10.30
CA PHE A 42 -3.04 14.97 -9.21
C PHE A 42 -3.40 13.50 -9.38
N GLN A 43 -2.41 12.64 -9.25
CA GLN A 43 -2.51 11.19 -9.34
C GLN A 43 -2.16 10.61 -7.96
N VAL A 44 -3.02 9.76 -7.42
CA VAL A 44 -2.84 9.12 -6.12
C VAL A 44 -2.45 7.67 -6.36
N VAL A 45 -1.37 7.22 -5.73
CA VAL A 45 -0.92 5.83 -5.78
C VAL A 45 -0.82 5.28 -4.36
N ILE A 46 -1.59 4.26 -4.03
CA ILE A 46 -1.49 3.51 -2.77
C ILE A 46 -0.82 2.19 -3.09
N ILE A 47 0.33 1.91 -2.46
CA ILE A 47 1.25 0.83 -2.84
C ILE A 47 0.79 -0.57 -2.37
N GLY A 48 -0.30 -0.65 -1.60
CA GLY A 48 -0.98 -1.90 -1.25
C GLY A 48 -1.02 -2.15 0.25
N ASP A 49 -1.20 -3.41 0.62
CA ASP A 49 -1.32 -3.91 1.99
C ASP A 49 -2.33 -3.08 2.77
N LEU A 50 -3.59 -3.10 2.32
CA LEU A 50 -4.67 -2.31 2.90
C LEU A 50 -5.12 -2.83 4.27
N VAL A 51 -4.99 -4.14 4.46
CA VAL A 51 -5.52 -4.91 5.59
C VAL A 51 -4.40 -5.35 6.53
N HIS A 52 -4.78 -5.96 7.65
CA HIS A 52 -3.89 -6.59 8.62
C HIS A 52 -2.96 -5.60 9.36
N PRO A 53 -3.40 -5.07 10.52
CA PRO A 53 -2.55 -4.26 11.40
C PRO A 53 -1.20 -4.91 11.75
N LYS A 54 -0.14 -4.10 11.87
CA LYS A 54 1.25 -4.57 12.06
C LYS A 54 1.51 -5.15 13.46
N ASN A 55 0.67 -4.84 14.45
CA ASN A 55 0.84 -5.34 15.82
C ASN A 55 -0.49 -5.40 16.61
N GLU A 56 -0.48 -6.07 17.77
CA GLU A 56 -1.64 -6.21 18.65
C GLU A 56 -2.18 -4.86 19.15
N GLY A 57 -1.32 -3.87 19.35
CA GLY A 57 -1.70 -2.54 19.79
C GLY A 57 -2.55 -1.81 18.75
N GLU A 58 -2.20 -1.94 17.48
CA GLU A 58 -2.99 -1.40 16.36
C GLU A 58 -4.32 -2.13 16.20
N TYR A 59 -4.35 -3.46 16.34
CA TYR A 59 -5.62 -4.19 16.39
C TYR A 59 -6.50 -3.72 17.55
N ALA A 60 -5.92 -3.56 18.74
CA ALA A 60 -6.63 -3.11 19.94
C ALA A 60 -7.25 -1.71 19.72
N ARG A 61 -6.47 -0.78 19.15
CA ARG A 61 -6.93 0.56 18.74
C ARG A 61 -8.07 0.46 17.73
N LEU A 62 -7.89 -0.35 16.68
CA LEU A 62 -8.86 -0.53 15.60
C LEU A 62 -10.23 -0.99 16.12
N ILE A 63 -10.27 -1.91 17.08
CA ILE A 63 -11.52 -2.44 17.64
C ILE A 63 -12.01 -1.70 18.89
N GLY A 64 -11.26 -0.69 19.36
CA GLY A 64 -11.60 0.09 20.55
C GLY A 64 -11.53 -0.70 21.87
N LEU A 65 -10.68 -1.73 21.94
CA LEU A 65 -10.48 -2.53 23.16
C LEU A 65 -9.09 -2.30 23.76
N PRO A 66 -8.88 -2.54 25.07
CA PRO A 66 -7.57 -2.36 25.70
C PRO A 66 -6.49 -3.31 25.20
N ARG A 67 -6.88 -4.45 24.63
CA ARG A 67 -5.98 -5.45 24.05
C ARG A 67 -6.68 -6.23 22.95
N PHE A 68 -5.90 -6.70 21.99
CA PHE A 68 -6.35 -7.68 21.02
C PHE A 68 -6.07 -9.10 21.50
N ARG A 69 -6.89 -10.06 21.08
CA ARG A 69 -6.72 -11.48 21.37
C ARG A 69 -6.91 -12.25 20.07
N VAL A 70 -5.81 -12.78 19.54
CA VAL A 70 -5.73 -13.33 18.18
C VAL A 70 -6.70 -14.49 17.94
N HIS A 71 -7.02 -15.27 18.98
CA HIS A 71 -7.91 -16.43 18.86
C HIS A 71 -9.31 -16.18 19.45
N ASP A 72 -9.64 -14.93 19.76
CA ASP A 72 -10.96 -14.56 20.30
C ASP A 72 -11.88 -14.16 19.13
N PRO A 73 -12.92 -14.97 18.80
CA PRO A 73 -13.76 -14.74 17.62
C PRO A 73 -14.47 -13.38 17.63
N ASP A 74 -14.79 -12.84 18.81
CA ASP A 74 -15.43 -11.52 18.92
C ASP A 74 -14.46 -10.42 18.52
N HIS A 75 -13.18 -10.54 18.92
CA HIS A 75 -12.14 -9.60 18.54
C HIS A 75 -11.87 -9.66 17.03
N LEU A 76 -11.83 -10.87 16.45
CA LEU A 76 -11.67 -11.09 15.01
C LEU A 76 -12.82 -10.48 14.21
N LEU A 77 -14.07 -10.72 14.64
CA LEU A 77 -15.25 -10.15 14.00
C LEU A 77 -15.26 -8.61 14.05
N LEU A 78 -14.87 -8.02 15.18
CA LEU A 78 -14.76 -6.56 15.30
C LEU A 78 -13.67 -6.02 14.37
N ALA A 79 -12.50 -6.65 14.31
CA ALA A 79 -11.40 -6.24 13.44
C ALA A 79 -11.79 -6.30 11.97
N ALA A 80 -12.40 -7.40 11.54
CA ALA A 80 -12.88 -7.58 10.17
C ALA A 80 -13.93 -6.52 9.78
N ARG A 81 -14.89 -6.23 10.67
CA ARG A 81 -15.92 -5.21 10.44
C ARG A 81 -15.35 -3.82 10.29
N GLN A 82 -14.40 -3.43 11.14
CA GLN A 82 -13.79 -2.10 11.08
C GLN A 82 -12.94 -1.92 9.82
N GLN A 83 -12.15 -2.93 9.46
CA GLN A 83 -11.39 -2.93 8.20
C GLN A 83 -12.33 -2.86 6.99
N ALA A 84 -13.38 -3.69 6.93
CA ALA A 84 -14.35 -3.67 5.83
C ALA A 84 -15.04 -2.30 5.68
N ALA A 85 -15.40 -1.64 6.79
CA ALA A 85 -16.01 -0.30 6.75
C ALA A 85 -15.08 0.76 6.16
N GLN A 86 -13.77 0.68 6.45
CA GLN A 86 -12.78 1.60 5.86
C GLN A 86 -12.48 1.27 4.40
N LEU A 87 -12.41 -0.02 4.04
CA LEU A 87 -12.27 -0.45 2.64
C LEU A 87 -13.45 0.04 1.79
N GLU A 88 -14.68 0.04 2.30
CA GLU A 88 -15.83 0.62 1.58
C GLU A 88 -15.68 2.12 1.33
N ARG A 89 -15.14 2.86 2.30
CA ARG A 89 -14.85 4.28 2.13
C ARG A 89 -13.77 4.50 1.09
N LEU A 90 -12.69 3.72 1.14
CA LEU A 90 -11.59 3.80 0.17
C LEU A 90 -12.05 3.42 -1.24
N ARG A 91 -12.90 2.40 -1.36
CA ARG A 91 -13.57 2.02 -2.60
C ARG A 91 -14.43 3.16 -3.17
N ALA A 92 -15.23 3.82 -2.34
CA ALA A 92 -16.03 4.96 -2.77
C ALA A 92 -15.15 6.14 -3.23
N TYR A 93 -14.04 6.41 -2.53
CA TYR A 93 -13.06 7.41 -2.92
C TYR A 93 -12.44 7.10 -4.29
N GLN A 94 -11.97 5.86 -4.50
CA GLN A 94 -11.39 5.42 -5.76
C GLN A 94 -12.42 5.43 -6.91
N ALA A 95 -13.65 4.98 -6.67
CA ALA A 95 -14.73 4.99 -7.66
C ALA A 95 -15.12 6.41 -8.12
N ALA A 96 -14.86 7.44 -7.33
CA ALA A 96 -15.14 8.83 -7.69
C ALA A 96 -14.13 9.45 -8.66
N ALA A 97 -12.91 8.88 -8.78
CA ALA A 97 -11.91 9.29 -9.76
C ALA A 97 -10.99 8.11 -10.15
N PRO A 98 -11.53 7.06 -10.80
CA PRO A 98 -10.79 5.81 -11.06
C PRO A 98 -9.63 5.99 -12.05
N HIS A 99 -9.63 7.08 -12.83
CA HIS A 99 -8.54 7.46 -13.72
C HIS A 99 -7.35 8.13 -13.01
N ALA A 100 -7.52 8.52 -11.74
CA ALA A 100 -6.53 9.28 -10.98
C ALA A 100 -6.13 8.61 -9.65
N ILE A 101 -6.89 7.63 -9.17
CA ILE A 101 -6.66 6.95 -7.90
C ILE A 101 -6.33 5.48 -8.19
N HIS A 102 -5.07 5.13 -8.00
CA HIS A 102 -4.50 3.83 -8.27
C HIS A 102 -4.18 3.15 -6.94
N ILE A 103 -4.63 1.91 -6.78
CA ILE A 103 -4.34 1.09 -5.59
C ILE A 103 -3.70 -0.19 -6.12
N LEU A 104 -2.48 -0.45 -5.69
CA LEU A 104 -1.76 -1.65 -6.09
C LEU A 104 -2.11 -2.81 -5.16
N LEU A 105 -2.00 -4.03 -5.69
CA LEU A 105 -2.22 -5.25 -4.92
C LEU A 105 -0.98 -5.57 -4.08
N GLY A 106 -1.10 -5.48 -2.75
CA GLY A 106 -0.07 -5.95 -1.83
C GLY A 106 -0.17 -7.45 -1.53
N ASN A 107 0.85 -8.01 -0.86
CA ASN A 107 0.83 -9.44 -0.53
C ASN A 107 -0.19 -9.78 0.56
N HIS A 108 -0.48 -8.84 1.48
CA HIS A 108 -1.54 -9.02 2.47
C HIS A 108 -2.93 -8.99 1.82
N ASP A 109 -3.12 -8.13 0.83
CA ASP A 109 -4.37 -8.05 0.08
C ASP A 109 -4.63 -9.35 -0.70
N ASP A 110 -3.62 -9.87 -1.40
CA ASP A 110 -3.68 -11.12 -2.16
C ASP A 110 -3.92 -12.34 -1.25
N ALA A 111 -3.29 -12.39 -0.06
CA ALA A 111 -3.52 -13.46 0.91
C ALA A 111 -4.98 -13.52 1.37
N VAL A 112 -5.64 -12.38 1.59
CA VAL A 112 -7.08 -12.33 1.93
C VAL A 112 -7.95 -12.81 0.76
N LEU A 113 -7.55 -12.57 -0.49
CA LEU A 113 -8.28 -13.08 -1.65
C LEU A 113 -8.14 -14.59 -1.79
N ASN A 114 -6.91 -15.11 -1.74
CA ASN A 114 -6.62 -16.50 -2.10
C ASN A 114 -6.77 -17.47 -0.93
N GLY A 115 -6.67 -17.00 0.32
CA GLY A 115 -6.78 -17.82 1.53
C GLY A 115 -5.70 -18.91 1.66
N SER A 116 -4.71 -18.91 0.76
CA SER A 116 -3.70 -19.98 0.67
C SER A 116 -2.58 -19.82 1.71
N TYR A 117 -2.39 -18.60 2.23
CA TYR A 117 -1.36 -18.29 3.20
C TYR A 117 -1.97 -17.59 4.40
N THR A 118 -1.65 -18.08 5.60
CA THR A 118 -1.90 -17.35 6.83
C THR A 118 -0.67 -16.48 7.11
N LEU A 119 -0.79 -15.18 6.84
CA LEU A 119 0.29 -14.23 7.09
C LEU A 119 0.38 -13.85 8.56
N GLY A 120 1.54 -13.34 8.95
CA GLY A 120 1.79 -12.84 10.29
C GLY A 120 2.94 -11.86 10.31
N THR A 121 3.23 -11.33 11.49
CA THR A 121 4.27 -10.32 11.69
C THR A 121 5.49 -10.92 12.36
N SER A 122 6.63 -10.23 12.30
CA SER A 122 7.87 -10.66 12.96
C SER A 122 7.73 -10.81 14.48
N GLY A 123 6.74 -10.15 15.09
CA GLY A 123 6.41 -10.25 16.51
C GLY A 123 5.59 -11.49 16.90
N GLY A 124 5.27 -12.38 15.94
CA GLY A 124 4.50 -13.61 16.21
C GLY A 124 2.98 -13.44 16.18
N LEU A 125 2.48 -12.25 15.82
CA LEU A 125 1.07 -12.02 15.53
C LEU A 125 0.70 -12.72 14.22
N VAL A 126 -0.46 -13.35 14.19
CA VAL A 126 -1.00 -14.04 13.00
C VAL A 126 -2.31 -13.37 12.61
N HIS A 127 -2.51 -13.11 11.32
CA HIS A 127 -3.71 -12.44 10.82
C HIS A 127 -4.81 -13.47 10.56
N LEU A 128 -5.86 -13.43 11.39
CA LEU A 128 -6.93 -14.43 11.37
C LEU A 128 -8.32 -13.83 11.12
N GLU A 129 -8.45 -12.49 11.10
CA GLU A 129 -9.75 -11.84 11.04
C GLU A 129 -10.53 -12.15 9.77
N PHE A 130 -9.80 -12.46 8.68
CA PHE A 130 -10.37 -12.83 7.39
C PHE A 130 -10.30 -14.35 7.08
N ASP A 131 -10.06 -15.18 8.10
CA ASP A 131 -9.95 -16.65 7.97
C ASP A 131 -11.09 -17.38 8.73
N PRO A 132 -12.16 -17.81 8.05
CA PRO A 132 -13.28 -18.52 8.68
C PRO A 132 -12.90 -19.85 9.33
N GLU A 133 -11.88 -20.55 8.82
CA GLU A 133 -11.46 -21.84 9.38
C GLU A 133 -10.80 -21.67 10.76
N ARG A 134 -10.34 -20.45 11.05
CA ARG A 134 -9.66 -20.08 12.30
C ARG A 134 -10.46 -19.08 13.16
N GLY A 135 -11.77 -18.96 12.92
CA GLY A 135 -12.68 -18.16 13.73
C GLY A 135 -12.88 -16.71 13.26
N GLY A 136 -12.25 -16.31 12.16
CA GLY A 136 -12.52 -15.06 11.46
C GLY A 136 -13.78 -15.14 10.58
N VAL A 137 -13.90 -14.18 9.66
CA VAL A 137 -15.01 -14.11 8.70
C VAL A 137 -14.50 -13.79 7.31
N LEU A 138 -15.20 -14.20 6.26
CA LEU A 138 -14.79 -13.79 4.92
C LEU A 138 -14.90 -12.27 4.75
N LEU A 139 -13.92 -11.69 4.05
CA LEU A 139 -14.07 -10.34 3.51
C LEU A 139 -15.35 -10.30 2.64
N PRO A 140 -16.21 -9.25 2.76
CA PRO A 140 -17.41 -9.15 1.95
C PRO A 140 -17.13 -9.31 0.45
N GLU A 141 -17.98 -10.08 -0.24
CA GLU A 141 -17.72 -10.53 -1.62
C GLU A 141 -17.49 -9.38 -2.60
N HIS A 142 -18.23 -8.27 -2.46
CA HIS A 142 -18.03 -7.11 -3.34
C HIS A 142 -16.72 -6.35 -3.07
N LEU A 143 -16.16 -6.44 -1.86
CA LEU A 143 -14.82 -5.92 -1.56
C LEU A 143 -13.75 -6.86 -2.11
N ARG A 144 -13.94 -8.19 -1.99
CA ARG A 144 -13.07 -9.17 -2.65
C ARG A 144 -13.01 -8.95 -4.15
N GLY A 145 -14.18 -8.77 -4.79
CA GLY A 145 -14.30 -8.46 -6.21
C GLY A 145 -13.73 -7.10 -6.63
N TRP A 146 -13.61 -6.15 -5.70
CA TRP A 146 -12.95 -4.87 -5.94
C TRP A 146 -11.42 -4.99 -5.82
N ILE A 147 -10.92 -5.62 -4.75
CA ILE A 147 -9.48 -5.83 -4.53
C ILE A 147 -8.88 -6.71 -5.64
N SER A 148 -9.62 -7.70 -6.15
CA SER A 148 -9.14 -8.56 -7.24
C SER A 148 -8.88 -7.82 -8.56
N GLN A 149 -9.32 -6.57 -8.68
CA GLN A 149 -9.07 -5.70 -9.84
C GLN A 149 -7.81 -4.86 -9.69
N PHE A 150 -7.15 -4.86 -8.51
CA PHE A 150 -5.97 -4.04 -8.28
C PHE A 150 -4.82 -4.49 -9.20
N PRO A 151 -4.18 -3.55 -9.91
CA PRO A 151 -2.98 -3.87 -10.67
C PRO A 151 -1.84 -4.24 -9.73
N ARG A 152 -0.95 -5.13 -10.20
CA ARG A 152 0.28 -5.50 -9.47
C ARG A 152 1.38 -4.46 -9.61
N GLU A 153 1.37 -3.71 -10.72
CA GLU A 153 2.25 -2.57 -10.96
C GLU A 153 1.53 -1.47 -11.76
N LEU A 154 2.00 -0.24 -11.60
CA LEU A 154 1.64 0.90 -12.45
C LEU A 154 2.92 1.44 -13.09
N ARG A 155 2.89 1.66 -14.41
CA ARG A 155 4.00 2.28 -15.15
C ARG A 155 3.54 3.57 -15.82
N VAL A 156 4.33 4.63 -15.64
CA VAL A 156 4.12 5.94 -16.28
C VAL A 156 5.43 6.33 -16.96
N GLY A 157 5.51 6.11 -18.27
CA GLY A 157 6.78 6.16 -18.98
C GLY A 157 7.79 5.17 -18.39
N ALA A 158 8.96 5.66 -18.03
CA ALA A 158 10.03 4.88 -17.41
C ALA A 158 10.01 4.89 -15.86
N VAL A 159 8.93 5.38 -15.25
CA VAL A 159 8.72 5.35 -13.79
C VAL A 159 7.79 4.18 -13.45
N GLN A 160 8.19 3.36 -12.48
CA GLN A 160 7.40 2.23 -12.00
C GLN A 160 6.96 2.44 -10.55
N PHE A 161 5.73 2.04 -10.26
CA PHE A 161 5.20 1.82 -8.92
C PHE A 161 4.86 0.34 -8.79
N ALA A 162 5.40 -0.35 -7.79
CA ALA A 162 5.09 -1.74 -7.49
C ALA A 162 5.13 -1.97 -5.99
N HIS A 163 4.43 -3.00 -5.50
CA HIS A 163 4.36 -3.24 -4.06
C HIS A 163 5.74 -3.53 -3.43
N VAL A 164 6.56 -4.37 -4.08
CA VAL A 164 7.77 -4.91 -3.44
C VAL A 164 9.07 -4.38 -4.07
N SER A 165 9.23 -4.53 -5.39
CA SER A 165 10.50 -4.28 -6.08
C SER A 165 10.33 -4.19 -7.61
N PRO A 166 11.39 -3.85 -8.38
CA PRO A 166 11.35 -3.89 -9.85
C PRO A 166 11.27 -5.29 -10.48
N LEU A 167 11.55 -6.36 -9.73
CA LEU A 167 11.58 -7.71 -10.27
C LEU A 167 10.18 -8.26 -10.57
N PRO A 168 9.93 -8.82 -11.77
CA PRO A 168 8.65 -9.46 -12.09
C PRO A 168 8.26 -10.57 -11.11
N ALA A 169 9.22 -11.34 -10.63
CA ALA A 169 8.99 -12.40 -9.65
C ALA A 169 8.39 -11.88 -8.33
N HIS A 170 8.69 -10.63 -7.95
CA HIS A 170 8.16 -10.02 -6.72
C HIS A 170 6.75 -9.45 -6.87
N THR A 171 6.11 -9.64 -8.03
CA THR A 171 4.71 -9.23 -8.25
C THR A 171 3.73 -10.39 -8.06
N HIS A 172 4.20 -11.62 -7.88
CA HIS A 172 3.38 -12.82 -7.69
C HIS A 172 3.63 -13.39 -6.30
N TYR A 173 2.60 -13.48 -5.45
CA TYR A 173 2.74 -13.83 -4.04
C TYR A 173 2.52 -15.34 -3.80
N ASP A 174 3.44 -16.14 -4.34
CA ASP A 174 3.43 -17.61 -4.25
C ASP A 174 4.56 -18.15 -3.35
N ASP A 175 4.76 -19.47 -3.34
CA ASP A 175 5.80 -20.13 -2.55
C ASP A 175 7.22 -19.61 -2.88
N LEU A 176 7.46 -19.19 -4.12
CA LEU A 176 8.75 -18.62 -4.52
C LEU A 176 8.93 -17.24 -3.89
N PHE A 177 7.89 -16.41 -3.89
CA PHE A 177 7.91 -15.12 -3.22
C PHE A 177 8.16 -15.24 -1.72
N TYR A 178 7.42 -16.10 -1.03
CA TYR A 178 7.57 -16.27 0.42
C TYR A 178 8.86 -17.01 0.82
N GLY A 179 9.44 -17.79 -0.09
CA GLY A 179 10.74 -18.44 0.08
C GLY A 179 11.93 -17.55 -0.24
N ASP A 180 11.75 -16.50 -1.04
CA ASP A 180 12.82 -15.59 -1.42
C ASP A 180 13.00 -14.49 -0.39
N ARG A 181 14.18 -14.48 0.22
CA ARG A 181 14.55 -13.46 1.20
C ARG A 181 14.65 -12.08 0.53
N SER A 182 15.06 -12.02 -0.74
CA SER A 182 15.40 -10.77 -1.45
C SER A 182 14.24 -9.77 -1.48
N THR A 183 13.00 -10.26 -1.38
CA THR A 183 11.75 -9.46 -1.22
C THR A 183 11.85 -8.39 -0.13
N LYS A 184 12.67 -8.60 0.92
CA LYS A 184 12.83 -7.67 2.05
C LYS A 184 14.15 -6.87 2.08
N HIS A 185 15.07 -7.14 1.16
CA HIS A 185 16.42 -6.54 1.23
C HIS A 185 17.05 -6.21 -0.13
N TRP A 186 16.33 -6.40 -1.24
CA TRP A 186 16.82 -6.09 -2.59
C TRP A 186 17.36 -4.65 -2.72
N PHE A 187 16.75 -3.68 -2.04
CA PHE A 187 17.15 -2.27 -2.11
C PHE A 187 18.51 -1.99 -1.45
N ARG A 188 19.04 -2.92 -0.65
CA ARG A 188 20.38 -2.86 -0.05
C ARG A 188 21.36 -3.74 -0.81
N ASP A 189 20.92 -4.93 -1.18
CA ASP A 189 21.81 -5.98 -1.69
C ASP A 189 22.00 -5.90 -3.20
N THR A 190 20.96 -5.47 -3.93
CA THR A 190 20.90 -5.43 -5.40
C THR A 190 20.10 -4.21 -5.91
N PRO A 191 20.46 -2.98 -5.49
CA PRO A 191 19.73 -1.78 -5.87
C PRO A 191 19.81 -1.48 -7.39
N GLU A 192 20.78 -2.05 -8.10
CA GLU A 192 20.94 -1.94 -9.55
C GLU A 192 19.78 -2.54 -10.36
N TYR A 193 18.90 -3.33 -9.74
CA TYR A 193 17.74 -3.92 -10.41
C TYR A 193 16.83 -2.89 -11.07
N VAL A 194 16.77 -1.67 -10.55
CA VAL A 194 16.01 -0.57 -11.17
C VAL A 194 16.55 -0.26 -12.56
N ALA A 195 17.87 -0.08 -12.69
CA ALA A 195 18.52 0.17 -13.96
C ALA A 195 18.45 -1.03 -14.89
N MET A 196 18.62 -2.25 -14.36
CA MET A 196 18.49 -3.49 -15.14
C MET A 196 17.06 -3.70 -15.68
N ALA A 197 16.03 -3.24 -14.97
CA ALA A 197 14.64 -3.23 -15.41
C ALA A 197 14.34 -2.14 -16.46
N GLY A 198 15.34 -1.35 -16.86
CA GLY A 198 15.20 -0.27 -17.84
C GLY A 198 14.43 0.93 -17.33
N LEU A 199 14.40 1.14 -16.00
CA LEU A 199 13.65 2.22 -15.37
C LEU A 199 14.51 3.47 -15.18
N GLU A 200 13.86 4.62 -15.28
CA GLU A 200 14.44 5.90 -14.84
C GLU A 200 14.28 6.09 -13.34
N PHE A 201 13.18 5.60 -12.76
CA PHE A 201 12.93 5.65 -11.33
C PHE A 201 11.92 4.59 -10.88
N GLY A 202 12.08 4.08 -9.66
CA GLY A 202 11.16 3.09 -9.06
C GLY A 202 10.60 3.52 -7.70
N VAL A 203 9.35 3.19 -7.41
CA VAL A 203 8.68 3.46 -6.13
C VAL A 203 8.11 2.16 -5.57
N TYR A 204 8.52 1.80 -4.36
CA TYR A 204 8.25 0.49 -3.77
C TYR A 204 7.86 0.57 -2.28
N GLY A 205 7.11 -0.40 -1.78
CA GLY A 205 6.68 -0.52 -0.38
C GLY A 205 7.15 -1.84 0.23
N HIS A 206 6.25 -2.58 0.88
CA HIS A 206 6.44 -3.92 1.48
C HIS A 206 7.40 -3.98 2.69
N THR A 207 8.48 -3.21 2.64
CA THR A 207 9.50 -3.15 3.68
C THR A 207 9.48 -1.80 4.35
N GLN A 208 9.06 -1.79 5.61
CA GLN A 208 9.09 -0.61 6.46
C GLN A 208 10.52 -0.09 6.62
N ILE A 209 10.70 1.20 6.37
CA ILE A 209 11.96 1.91 6.61
C ILE A 209 11.84 2.68 7.93
N GLU A 210 12.79 2.51 8.84
CA GLU A 210 12.68 3.01 10.22
C GLU A 210 12.58 4.55 10.32
N ASP A 211 13.33 5.28 9.49
CA ASP A 211 13.45 6.74 9.56
C ASP A 211 12.60 7.47 8.51
N GLY A 212 11.54 6.84 8.00
CA GLY A 212 10.69 7.39 6.94
C GLY A 212 11.12 6.95 5.54
N ILE A 213 10.78 7.72 4.52
CA ILE A 213 11.03 7.35 3.12
C ILE A 213 12.54 7.28 2.85
N LEU A 214 13.01 6.13 2.37
CA LEU A 214 14.35 6.01 1.80
C LEU A 214 14.30 6.46 0.35
N LEU A 215 14.95 7.58 0.03
CA LEU A 215 15.18 8.05 -1.33
C LEU A 215 16.64 7.78 -1.71
N ASP A 216 16.86 6.88 -2.66
CA ASP A 216 18.19 6.56 -3.19
C ASP A 216 18.33 7.18 -4.59
N GLU A 217 19.08 8.28 -4.66
CA GLU A 217 19.30 9.00 -5.92
C GLU A 217 20.30 8.30 -6.84
N ASP A 218 21.28 7.58 -6.27
CA ASP A 218 22.33 6.89 -7.03
C ASP A 218 21.76 5.70 -7.81
N HIS A 219 20.84 4.97 -7.19
CA HIS A 219 20.16 3.81 -7.79
C HIS A 219 18.75 4.13 -8.28
N ARG A 220 18.29 5.37 -8.07
CA ARG A 220 17.04 5.95 -8.60
C ARG A 220 15.79 5.21 -8.14
N PHE A 221 15.61 5.06 -6.83
CA PHE A 221 14.35 4.54 -6.28
C PHE A 221 13.94 5.21 -4.97
N ALA A 222 12.69 4.96 -4.58
CA ALA A 222 12.18 5.26 -3.25
C ALA A 222 11.51 4.03 -2.62
N MET A 223 11.86 3.74 -1.35
CA MET A 223 11.10 2.82 -0.50
C MET A 223 10.17 3.64 0.39
N ILE A 224 8.87 3.42 0.30
CA ILE A 224 7.85 4.34 0.82
C ILE A 224 6.89 3.76 1.86
N ASP A 225 7.12 2.56 2.39
CA ASP A 225 6.39 2.07 3.59
C ASP A 225 6.82 2.88 4.82
N ALA A 226 6.27 4.09 4.91
CA ALA A 226 6.67 5.17 5.79
C ALA A 226 5.47 5.94 6.38
N LEU A 227 4.24 5.41 6.27
CA LEU A 227 3.07 6.07 6.87
C LEU A 227 3.22 6.24 8.40
N HIS A 228 3.85 5.27 9.07
CA HIS A 228 4.17 5.33 10.50
C HIS A 228 5.08 6.53 10.86
N ALA A 229 5.95 6.94 9.93
CA ALA A 229 6.82 8.12 10.06
C ALA A 229 6.12 9.42 9.60
N ARG A 230 4.83 9.33 9.22
CA ARG A 230 4.03 10.44 8.70
C ARG A 230 4.63 11.10 7.46
N GLU A 231 5.10 10.28 6.52
CA GLU A 231 5.60 10.74 5.23
C GLU A 231 4.84 10.12 4.05
N TYR A 232 4.74 10.88 2.96
CA TYR A 232 4.34 10.38 1.65
C TYR A 232 5.30 10.91 0.57
N LEU A 233 5.36 10.23 -0.57
CA LEU A 233 6.23 10.62 -1.68
C LEU A 233 5.47 11.53 -2.64
N GLU A 234 6.06 12.66 -3.01
CA GLU A 234 5.53 13.56 -4.03
C GLU A 234 6.46 13.56 -5.25
N MET A 235 5.87 13.41 -6.44
CA MET A 235 6.62 13.36 -7.70
C MET A 235 5.98 14.24 -8.78
N MET A 236 6.81 14.78 -9.66
CA MET A 236 6.38 15.46 -10.89
C MET A 236 6.86 14.63 -12.08
N ILE A 237 5.92 14.12 -12.87
CA ILE A 237 6.21 13.26 -14.02
C ILE A 237 5.74 13.94 -15.31
N ASP A 238 6.62 14.06 -16.30
CA ASP A 238 6.33 14.58 -17.63
C ASP A 238 6.63 13.57 -18.74
N GLU A 239 5.58 12.93 -19.25
CA GLU A 239 5.68 11.91 -20.30
C GLU A 239 6.17 12.46 -21.66
N SER A 240 6.14 13.78 -21.87
CA SER A 240 6.64 14.43 -23.09
C SER A 240 8.12 14.82 -23.05
N GLY A 241 8.77 14.72 -21.88
CA GLY A 241 10.16 15.12 -21.69
C GLY A 241 11.17 14.06 -22.13
N THR A 242 12.45 14.44 -22.16
CA THR A 242 13.58 13.49 -22.34
C THR A 242 13.88 12.66 -21.10
N SER A 243 13.43 13.13 -19.92
CA SER A 243 13.38 12.38 -18.66
C SER A 243 11.94 12.44 -18.17
N ALA A 244 11.33 11.30 -17.85
CA ALA A 244 9.97 11.24 -17.36
C ALA A 244 9.87 11.85 -15.97
N LEU A 245 10.84 11.62 -15.08
CA LEU A 245 10.85 12.19 -13.74
C LEU A 245 11.48 13.61 -13.75
N GLN A 246 10.73 14.59 -13.26
CA GLN A 246 11.14 15.99 -13.17
C GLN A 246 11.49 16.42 -11.74
N ALA A 247 10.81 15.87 -10.74
CA ALA A 247 11.09 16.10 -9.33
C ALA A 247 10.55 14.94 -8.49
N VAL A 248 11.24 14.63 -7.39
CA VAL A 248 10.83 13.66 -6.37
C VAL A 248 11.23 14.18 -4.99
N ARG A 249 10.36 14.02 -3.99
CA ARG A 249 10.65 14.35 -2.60
C ARG A 249 9.76 13.59 -1.63
N ALA A 250 10.32 13.27 -0.45
CA ALA A 250 9.53 12.89 0.72
C ALA A 250 8.86 14.13 1.33
N VAL A 251 7.62 14.00 1.79
CA VAL A 251 6.85 15.11 2.37
C VAL A 251 6.26 14.69 3.72
N PRO A 252 6.60 15.38 4.83
CA PRO A 252 6.00 15.13 6.14
C PRO A 252 4.60 15.72 6.24
N PHE A 253 3.74 15.14 7.10
CA PHE A 253 2.38 15.63 7.35
C PHE A 253 1.88 15.46 8.79
#